data_AF-A0A9J7AQV9-F1
#
_entry.id   AF-A0A9J7AQV9-F1
#
_cell.length_a   1.000
_cell.length_b   1.000
_cell.length_c   1.000
_cell.angle_alpha   90.00
_cell.angle_beta   90.00
_cell.angle_gamma   90.00
#
_symmetry.space_group_name_H-M   'P 1'
#
loop_
_entity.id
_entity.type
_entity.pdbx_description
1 polymer ?
#
loop_
_entity_poly.entity_id
_entity_poly.type
_entity_poly.pdbx_seq_one_letter_code
_entity_poly.pdbx_strand_id
1 'polypeptide(L)'
;MFRQIASLTLTAGLLAGFGTAETRAAAKTAELPQVLGLVATKLPVPLDCADGACSGFFSAFCLQEQRPKPSEGHVYDAAGQGDITMVVAKNDGSIAEFSAAGLLHFESTGAYTSVRISMDAARLASLDAASVSLRVPRRVSLLPRAEPSIAARPSAKDLEAANGEQRVLAEGYFENGSPRADAGAMMSRLINLLPAGGYAAQPLRDGVWGKAASPTSLKAFSPAGIEKAREAYDRCKAYGDQGYKVRLRGCLENSHDELMKILNDKYWDGSAGF
;
A
#
# COMPACT_ATOMS: atom_id res chain seq x y z
N MET A 1 26.10 3.00 100.79
CA MET A 1 24.77 3.64 100.94
C MET A 1 24.86 5.03 100.34
N PHE A 2 24.18 5.30 99.21
CA PHE A 2 23.60 6.59 98.79
C PHE A 2 23.17 6.47 97.31
N ARG A 3 21.86 6.73 97.05
CA ARG A 3 21.23 7.49 95.94
C ARG A 3 21.74 7.23 94.49
N GLN A 4 20.93 7.11 93.43
CA GLN A 4 19.66 7.75 93.10
C GLN A 4 19.24 7.38 91.65
N ILE A 5 17.97 7.65 91.33
CA ILE A 5 17.41 8.08 90.01
C ILE A 5 16.89 7.03 89.02
N ALA A 6 15.57 7.17 88.83
CA ALA A 6 14.65 6.73 87.79
C ALA A 6 15.14 6.86 86.34
N SER A 7 14.55 6.07 85.44
CA SER A 7 13.90 6.59 84.22
C SER A 7 13.00 5.55 83.58
N LEU A 8 11.75 5.96 83.33
CA LEU A 8 10.78 5.37 82.43
C LEU A 8 11.27 5.55 80.98
N THR A 9 11.19 4.51 80.14
CA THR A 9 11.22 4.69 78.69
C THR A 9 10.22 3.78 78.01
N LEU A 10 9.15 4.40 77.52
CA LEU A 10 8.19 3.90 76.53
C LEU A 10 8.94 3.64 75.21
N THR A 11 8.76 2.48 74.56
CA THR A 11 9.15 2.31 73.15
C THR A 11 7.95 1.86 72.33
N ALA A 12 7.54 2.76 71.45
CA ALA A 12 6.50 2.60 70.45
C ALA A 12 7.00 1.76 69.26
N GLY A 13 6.05 1.16 68.55
CA GLY A 13 6.29 0.19 67.49
C GLY A 13 6.92 0.73 66.20
N LEU A 14 7.46 -0.21 65.44
CA LEU A 14 7.75 -0.08 64.02
C LEU A 14 7.50 -1.45 63.36
N LEU A 15 6.30 -1.61 62.79
CA LEU A 15 6.05 -2.64 61.79
C LEU A 15 6.61 -2.12 60.46
N ALA A 16 7.75 -2.68 60.05
CA ALA A 16 8.32 -2.42 58.73
C ALA A 16 7.43 -3.08 57.67
N GLY A 17 6.61 -2.26 57.00
CA GLY A 17 5.90 -2.66 55.79
C GLY A 17 6.88 -2.79 54.64
N PHE A 18 7.10 -4.02 54.18
CA PHE A 18 7.82 -4.28 52.93
C PHE A 18 6.92 -3.83 51.76
N GLY A 19 7.16 -2.62 51.26
CA GLY A 19 6.57 -2.15 50.01
C GLY A 19 7.15 -2.93 48.84
N THR A 20 6.36 -3.83 48.26
CA THR A 20 6.67 -4.43 46.96
C THR A 20 6.53 -3.35 45.89
N ALA A 21 7.66 -2.87 45.38
CA ALA A 21 7.68 -2.03 44.20
C ALA A 21 7.30 -2.88 42.97
N GLU A 22 6.02 -2.87 42.61
CA GLU A 22 5.55 -3.39 41.32
C GLU A 22 6.16 -2.56 40.20
N THR A 23 7.21 -3.10 39.58
CA THR A 23 7.74 -2.61 38.32
C THR A 23 6.71 -2.93 37.24
N ARG A 24 5.75 -2.03 37.01
CA ARG A 24 4.94 -2.04 35.80
C ARG A 24 5.87 -1.77 34.63
N ALA A 25 6.35 -2.84 33.99
CA ALA A 25 6.84 -2.76 32.63
C ALA A 25 5.70 -2.19 31.79
N ALA A 26 5.83 -0.94 31.35
CA ALA A 26 4.90 -0.34 30.41
C ALA A 26 4.97 -1.19 29.13
N ALA A 27 3.99 -2.08 28.96
CA ALA A 27 3.83 -2.81 27.71
C ALA A 27 3.70 -1.76 26.61
N LYS A 28 4.68 -1.71 25.71
CA LYS A 28 4.65 -0.82 24.55
C LYS A 28 3.41 -1.22 23.75
N THR A 29 2.38 -0.37 23.76
CA THR A 29 1.17 -0.62 22.99
C THR A 29 1.60 -0.77 21.53
N ALA A 30 1.45 -1.97 20.97
CA ALA A 30 1.79 -2.22 19.59
C ALA A 30 0.94 -1.29 18.71
N GLU A 31 1.59 -0.41 17.97
CA GLU A 31 0.91 0.49 17.05
C GLU A 31 0.70 -0.20 15.71
N LEU A 32 -0.49 -0.02 15.14
CA LEU A 32 -0.76 -0.47 13.77
C LEU A 32 0.15 0.29 12.79
N PRO A 33 0.50 -0.33 11.64
CA PRO A 33 1.21 0.37 10.60
C PRO A 33 0.39 1.53 10.02
N GLN A 34 1.05 2.28 9.15
CA GLN A 34 0.48 3.44 8.48
C GLN A 34 -0.84 3.14 7.75
N VAL A 35 -1.79 4.08 7.84
CA VAL A 35 -2.93 4.20 6.90
C VAL A 35 -2.38 4.55 5.52
N LEU A 36 -2.87 3.84 4.50
CA LEU A 36 -2.43 4.05 3.13
C LEU A 36 -3.52 4.73 2.31
N GLY A 37 -3.15 5.62 1.40
CA GLY A 37 -4.00 6.06 0.31
C GLY A 37 -3.73 5.23 -0.93
N LEU A 38 -4.76 4.83 -1.66
CA LEU A 38 -4.57 4.30 -3.01
C LEU A 38 -4.49 5.46 -4.01
N VAL A 39 -3.60 5.32 -4.99
CA VAL A 39 -3.53 6.25 -6.12
C VAL A 39 -4.64 5.91 -7.11
N ALA A 40 -5.43 6.92 -7.50
CA ALA A 40 -6.46 6.74 -8.51
C ALA A 40 -5.86 6.27 -9.84
N THR A 41 -6.46 5.23 -10.42
CA THR A 41 -5.98 4.67 -11.69
C THR A 41 -6.40 5.52 -12.87
N LYS A 42 -5.47 5.88 -13.75
CA LYS A 42 -5.76 6.58 -15.02
C LYS A 42 -6.50 5.70 -16.04
N LEU A 43 -6.25 4.40 -15.99
CA LEU A 43 -6.85 3.36 -16.83
C LEU A 43 -7.16 2.14 -15.96
N PRO A 44 -8.18 1.32 -16.27
CA PRO A 44 -8.39 0.06 -15.58
C PRO A 44 -7.12 -0.80 -15.60
N VAL A 45 -6.76 -1.30 -14.42
CA VAL A 45 -5.57 -2.13 -14.19
C VAL A 45 -5.98 -3.59 -14.33
N PRO A 46 -5.42 -4.34 -15.30
CA PRO A 46 -5.74 -5.75 -15.46
C PRO A 46 -5.24 -6.56 -14.27
N LEU A 47 -6.01 -7.56 -13.86
CA LEU A 47 -5.60 -8.55 -12.88
C LEU A 47 -4.99 -9.78 -13.58
N ASP A 48 -3.94 -10.32 -12.98
CA ASP A 48 -3.37 -11.62 -13.33
C ASP A 48 -4.12 -12.71 -12.57
N CYS A 49 -4.86 -13.56 -13.28
CA CYS A 49 -5.68 -14.62 -12.72
C CYS A 49 -4.96 -15.97 -12.85
N ALA A 50 -4.28 -16.37 -11.77
CA ALA A 50 -3.53 -17.61 -11.68
C ALA A 50 -3.66 -18.19 -10.26
N ASP A 51 -3.43 -19.49 -10.11
CA ASP A 51 -3.34 -20.15 -8.80
C ASP A 51 -4.55 -19.90 -7.87
N GLY A 52 -5.76 -19.77 -8.44
CA GLY A 52 -7.00 -19.58 -7.69
C GLY A 52 -7.31 -18.13 -7.28
N ALA A 53 -6.47 -17.15 -7.64
CA ALA A 53 -6.71 -15.74 -7.34
C ALA A 53 -6.47 -14.85 -8.57
N CYS A 54 -7.24 -13.78 -8.67
CA CYS A 54 -6.97 -12.66 -9.58
C CYS A 54 -6.31 -11.55 -8.78
N SER A 55 -5.07 -11.19 -9.12
CA SER A 55 -4.30 -10.20 -8.35
C SER A 55 -3.64 -9.14 -9.22
N GLY A 56 -3.41 -7.97 -8.64
CA GLY A 56 -2.71 -6.86 -9.29
C GLY A 56 -1.91 -6.03 -8.31
N PHE A 57 -0.96 -5.27 -8.85
CA PHE A 57 -0.08 -4.33 -8.16
C PHE A 57 -0.62 -2.91 -8.31
N PHE A 58 -0.93 -2.26 -7.20
CA PHE A 58 -1.51 -0.92 -7.19
C PHE A 58 -0.62 0.03 -6.43
N SER A 59 -0.42 1.23 -6.97
CA SER A 59 0.31 2.29 -6.29
C SER A 59 -0.46 2.72 -5.04
N ALA A 60 0.28 2.86 -3.95
CA ALA A 60 -0.22 3.41 -2.69
C ALA A 60 0.74 4.49 -2.19
N PHE A 61 0.31 5.21 -1.17
CA PHE A 61 1.12 6.21 -0.50
C PHE A 61 0.75 6.27 0.98
N CYS A 62 1.64 6.80 1.80
CA CYS A 62 1.45 6.87 3.23
C CYS A 62 0.84 8.21 3.65
N LEU A 63 -0.19 8.15 4.51
CA LEU A 63 -0.86 9.32 5.08
C LEU A 63 -0.33 9.73 6.47
N GLN A 64 0.62 8.98 7.05
CA GLN A 64 1.05 9.11 8.45
C GLN A 64 2.56 8.83 8.62
N GLU A 65 3.42 9.83 8.37
CA GLU A 65 4.89 9.69 8.44
C GLU A 65 5.41 9.01 9.72
N GLN A 66 4.85 9.38 10.87
CA GLN A 66 5.29 8.93 12.19
C GLN A 66 4.97 7.46 12.53
N ARG A 67 4.11 6.80 11.74
CA ARG A 67 3.69 5.41 11.98
C ARG A 67 4.70 4.43 11.41
N PRO A 68 4.76 3.18 11.90
CA PRO A 68 5.66 2.18 11.32
C PRO A 68 5.23 1.82 9.89
N LYS A 69 6.22 1.62 9.03
CA LYS A 69 6.03 1.07 7.68
C LYS A 69 5.40 -0.34 7.78
N PRO A 70 4.42 -0.68 6.92
CA PRO A 70 3.86 -2.03 6.91
C PRO A 70 4.89 -3.07 6.48
N SER A 71 4.80 -4.25 7.10
CA SER A 71 5.47 -5.47 6.63
C SER A 71 4.81 -5.98 5.36
N GLU A 72 5.54 -6.81 4.61
CA GLU A 72 4.97 -7.53 3.47
C GLU A 72 3.85 -8.46 3.95
N GLY A 73 2.74 -8.49 3.21
CA GLY A 73 1.56 -9.26 3.53
C GLY A 73 0.67 -8.65 4.62
N HIS A 74 1.01 -7.48 5.17
CA HIS A 74 0.12 -6.83 6.14
C HIS A 74 -1.23 -6.51 5.50
N VAL A 75 -2.31 -6.95 6.15
CA VAL A 75 -3.67 -6.89 5.60
C VAL A 75 -4.34 -5.56 5.92
N TYR A 76 -5.12 -5.07 4.97
CA TYR A 76 -5.86 -3.83 5.07
C TYR A 76 -7.35 -4.00 4.79
N ASP A 77 -8.14 -3.09 5.37
CA ASP A 77 -9.56 -2.91 5.10
C ASP A 77 -9.77 -1.63 4.28
N ALA A 78 -10.65 -1.69 3.27
CA ALA A 78 -11.00 -0.53 2.48
C ALA A 78 -11.71 0.55 3.32
N ALA A 79 -11.34 1.80 3.10
CA ALA A 79 -11.88 2.99 3.74
C ALA A 79 -11.86 4.18 2.76
N GLY A 80 -12.27 5.35 3.23
CA GLY A 80 -12.39 6.54 2.39
C GLY A 80 -13.78 6.65 1.76
N GLN A 81 -13.86 7.43 0.67
CA GLN A 81 -15.12 7.78 0.01
C GLN A 81 -15.27 7.17 -1.39
N GLY A 82 -14.22 6.51 -1.90
CA GLY A 82 -14.24 5.90 -3.23
C GLY A 82 -14.66 4.43 -3.20
N ASP A 83 -15.44 4.01 -4.20
CA ASP A 83 -15.77 2.60 -4.44
C ASP A 83 -14.98 2.07 -5.64
N ILE A 84 -14.17 1.03 -5.42
CA ILE A 84 -13.37 0.43 -6.48
C ILE A 84 -14.31 -0.26 -7.47
N THR A 85 -14.18 0.10 -8.75
CA THR A 85 -14.99 -0.49 -9.81
C THR A 85 -14.26 -1.66 -10.43
N MET A 86 -14.93 -2.81 -10.51
CA MET A 86 -14.51 -3.95 -11.28
C MET A 86 -15.03 -3.83 -12.72
N VAL A 87 -14.13 -3.80 -13.69
CA VAL A 87 -14.42 -3.80 -15.12
C VAL A 87 -14.24 -5.22 -15.64
N VAL A 88 -15.34 -5.83 -16.08
CA VAL A 88 -15.39 -7.22 -16.55
C VAL A 88 -15.51 -7.21 -18.07
N ALA A 89 -14.54 -7.81 -18.75
CA ALA A 89 -14.70 -8.17 -20.16
C ALA A 89 -15.24 -9.60 -20.20
N LYS A 90 -16.44 -9.76 -20.77
CA LYS A 90 -17.14 -11.05 -20.84
C LYS A 90 -16.65 -11.91 -21.99
N ASN A 91 -16.99 -13.20 -21.94
CA ASN A 91 -16.68 -14.16 -23.01
C ASN A 91 -17.37 -13.82 -24.35
N ASP A 92 -18.51 -13.13 -24.31
CA ASP A 92 -19.22 -12.64 -25.50
C ASP A 92 -18.61 -11.34 -26.09
N GLY A 93 -17.56 -10.80 -25.47
CA GLY A 93 -16.88 -9.57 -25.86
C GLY A 93 -17.50 -8.27 -25.32
N SER A 94 -18.63 -8.35 -24.60
CA SER A 94 -19.22 -7.19 -23.93
C SER A 94 -18.43 -6.77 -22.69
N ILE A 95 -18.58 -5.50 -22.28
CA ILE A 95 -17.99 -4.96 -21.06
C ILE A 95 -19.10 -4.66 -20.05
N ALA A 96 -18.90 -5.07 -18.80
CA ALA A 96 -19.75 -4.72 -17.67
C ALA A 96 -18.93 -4.11 -16.53
N GLU A 97 -19.53 -3.20 -15.76
CA GLU A 97 -18.89 -2.58 -14.60
C GLU A 97 -19.71 -2.87 -13.34
N PHE A 98 -19.02 -3.24 -12.26
CA PHE A 98 -19.62 -3.58 -10.97
C PHE A 98 -18.86 -2.91 -9.83
N SER A 99 -19.55 -2.66 -8.71
CA SER A 99 -18.87 -2.38 -7.45
C SER A 99 -18.03 -3.60 -7.04
N ALA A 100 -16.82 -3.36 -6.56
CA ALA A 100 -15.94 -4.40 -6.00
C ALA A 100 -16.01 -4.47 -4.46
N ALA A 101 -16.93 -3.74 -3.84
CA ALA A 101 -17.08 -3.67 -2.39
C ALA A 101 -17.27 -5.07 -1.77
N GLY A 102 -16.47 -5.39 -0.76
CA GLY A 102 -16.52 -6.67 -0.04
C GLY A 102 -15.95 -7.87 -0.81
N LEU A 103 -15.44 -7.68 -2.04
CA LEU A 103 -14.86 -8.75 -2.86
C LEU A 103 -13.34 -8.77 -2.86
N LEU A 104 -12.72 -7.65 -2.48
CA LEU A 104 -11.28 -7.43 -2.63
C LEU A 104 -10.54 -7.69 -1.31
N HIS A 105 -9.35 -8.26 -1.45
CA HIS A 105 -8.34 -8.39 -0.40
C HIS A 105 -7.18 -7.44 -0.69
N PHE A 106 -6.70 -6.76 0.34
CA PHE A 106 -5.65 -5.73 0.25
C PHE A 106 -4.48 -6.11 1.14
N GLU A 107 -3.29 -6.21 0.56
CA GLU A 107 -2.06 -6.57 1.26
C GLU A 107 -0.92 -5.63 0.88
N SER A 108 -0.10 -5.22 1.84
CA SER A 108 1.15 -4.50 1.53
C SER A 108 2.14 -5.43 0.82
N THR A 109 2.87 -4.88 -0.14
CA THR A 109 3.99 -5.55 -0.84
C THR A 109 5.30 -5.49 -0.07
N GLY A 110 5.30 -5.01 1.18
CA GLY A 110 6.52 -4.77 1.96
C GLY A 110 6.95 -3.31 2.01
N ALA A 111 6.07 -2.41 1.58
CA ALA A 111 6.18 -0.97 1.76
C ALA A 111 4.83 -0.24 1.75
N TYR A 112 4.87 1.08 1.96
CA TYR A 112 3.69 1.94 1.88
C TYR A 112 3.42 2.47 0.46
N THR A 113 4.30 2.18 -0.49
CA THR A 113 4.24 2.69 -1.87
C THR A 113 3.41 1.85 -2.82
N SER A 114 3.08 0.63 -2.41
CA SER A 114 2.29 -0.28 -3.23
C SER A 114 1.54 -1.31 -2.39
N VAL A 115 0.44 -1.80 -2.95
CA VAL A 115 -0.35 -2.89 -2.40
C VAL A 115 -0.67 -3.91 -3.48
N ARG A 116 -0.81 -5.16 -3.06
CA ARG A 116 -1.48 -6.19 -3.84
C ARG A 116 -2.98 -6.10 -3.55
N ILE A 117 -3.78 -5.97 -4.61
CA ILE A 117 -5.23 -6.11 -4.53
C ILE A 117 -5.59 -7.42 -5.23
N SER A 118 -6.39 -8.25 -4.57
CA SER A 118 -6.79 -9.56 -5.11
C SER A 118 -8.24 -9.93 -4.84
N MET A 119 -8.74 -10.90 -5.59
CA MET A 119 -10.04 -11.54 -5.39
C MET A 119 -9.97 -13.02 -5.78
N ASP A 120 -10.91 -13.83 -5.29
CA ASP A 120 -11.04 -15.25 -5.66
C ASP A 120 -11.35 -15.41 -7.15
N ALA A 121 -10.56 -16.22 -7.86
CA ALA A 121 -10.74 -16.49 -9.28
C ALA A 121 -12.04 -17.25 -9.60
N ALA A 122 -12.62 -17.99 -8.64
CA ALA A 122 -13.92 -18.65 -8.79
C ALA A 122 -15.05 -17.65 -9.13
N ARG A 123 -14.86 -16.37 -8.81
CA ARG A 123 -15.81 -15.30 -9.17
C ARG A 123 -15.88 -15.04 -10.67
N LEU A 124 -14.83 -15.34 -11.44
CA LEU A 124 -14.84 -15.14 -12.89
C LEU A 124 -15.97 -15.92 -13.58
N ALA A 125 -16.17 -17.18 -13.18
CA ALA A 125 -17.22 -18.02 -13.73
C ALA A 125 -18.61 -17.45 -13.44
N SER A 126 -18.83 -16.93 -12.22
CA SER A 126 -20.10 -16.29 -11.85
C SER A 126 -20.40 -14.99 -12.60
N LEU A 127 -19.38 -14.37 -13.19
CA LEU A 127 -19.47 -13.11 -13.93
C LEU A 127 -19.46 -13.29 -15.45
N ASP A 128 -19.34 -14.54 -15.93
CA ASP A 128 -19.06 -14.86 -17.34
C ASP A 128 -17.83 -14.08 -17.88
N ALA A 129 -16.81 -13.92 -17.03
CA ALA A 129 -15.67 -13.06 -17.28
C ALA A 129 -14.57 -13.79 -18.06
N ALA A 130 -14.14 -13.22 -19.19
CA ALA A 130 -12.91 -13.58 -19.89
C ALA A 130 -11.68 -12.91 -19.23
N SER A 131 -11.85 -11.69 -18.72
CA SER A 131 -10.83 -11.00 -17.93
C SER A 131 -11.44 -9.95 -17.01
N VAL A 132 -10.69 -9.58 -15.97
CA VAL A 132 -11.10 -8.57 -14.98
C VAL A 132 -10.01 -7.52 -14.84
N SER A 133 -10.44 -6.26 -14.74
CA SER A 133 -9.60 -5.12 -14.40
C SER A 133 -10.22 -4.33 -13.26
N LEU A 134 -9.41 -3.63 -12.46
CA LEU A 134 -9.90 -2.73 -11.42
C LEU A 134 -9.64 -1.27 -11.80
N ARG A 135 -10.63 -0.42 -11.54
CA ARG A 135 -10.51 1.03 -11.58
C ARG A 135 -10.60 1.54 -10.15
N VAL A 136 -9.51 2.10 -9.66
CA VAL A 136 -9.46 2.73 -8.34
C VAL A 136 -9.82 4.21 -8.52
N PRO A 137 -10.93 4.69 -7.93
CA PRO A 137 -11.25 6.11 -7.97
C PRO A 137 -10.38 6.90 -6.99
N ARG A 138 -10.53 8.23 -7.02
CA ARG A 138 -9.93 9.10 -6.00
C ARG A 138 -10.49 8.78 -4.61
N ARG A 139 -9.72 9.11 -3.58
CA ARG A 139 -10.13 9.05 -2.16
C ARG A 139 -10.52 7.66 -1.67
N VAL A 140 -9.89 6.63 -2.24
CA VAL A 140 -9.80 5.32 -1.58
C VAL A 140 -8.59 5.33 -0.66
N SER A 141 -8.82 4.86 0.57
CA SER A 141 -7.81 4.68 1.60
C SER A 141 -7.91 3.27 2.15
N LEU A 142 -6.88 2.84 2.87
CA LEU A 142 -6.75 1.51 3.44
C LEU A 142 -6.39 1.65 4.91
N LEU A 143 -7.26 1.12 5.78
CA LEU A 143 -7.02 1.05 7.21
C LEU A 143 -6.28 -0.26 7.54
N PRO A 144 -5.20 -0.20 8.33
CA PRO A 144 -4.46 -1.39 8.71
C PRO A 144 -5.34 -2.30 9.57
N ARG A 145 -5.37 -3.58 9.24
CA ARG A 145 -6.05 -4.58 10.07
C ARG A 145 -5.09 -5.05 11.15
N ALA A 146 -5.56 -5.12 12.38
CA ALA A 146 -4.79 -5.71 13.46
C ALA A 146 -4.49 -7.19 13.17
N GLU A 147 -3.23 -7.59 13.37
CA GLU A 147 -2.89 -9.01 13.41
C GLU A 147 -3.63 -9.66 14.59
N PRO A 148 -4.13 -10.90 14.47
CA PRO A 148 -4.87 -11.55 15.55
C PRO A 148 -4.13 -11.62 16.89
N SER A 149 -2.81 -11.61 16.85
CA SER A 149 -1.90 -11.60 18.01
C SER A 149 -1.76 -10.23 18.69
N ILE A 150 -2.25 -9.15 18.07
CA ILE A 150 -2.11 -7.76 18.52
C ILE A 150 -3.49 -7.15 18.74
N ALA A 151 -3.80 -6.75 19.99
CA ALA A 151 -5.09 -6.14 20.36
C ALA A 151 -5.21 -4.66 19.94
N ALA A 152 -4.47 -4.21 18.93
CA ALA A 152 -4.57 -2.85 18.42
C ALA A 152 -5.82 -2.70 17.54
N ARG A 153 -6.36 -1.47 17.42
CA ARG A 153 -7.47 -1.17 16.51
C ARG A 153 -7.22 0.19 15.86
N PRO A 154 -7.74 0.43 14.65
CA PRO A 154 -7.72 1.76 14.06
C PRO A 154 -8.34 2.78 15.01
N SER A 155 -7.61 3.87 15.24
CA SER A 155 -8.01 4.99 16.10
C SER A 155 -8.79 6.05 15.30
N ALA A 156 -9.38 7.02 16.00
CA ALA A 156 -10.00 8.18 15.35
C ALA A 156 -9.03 8.97 14.46
N LYS A 157 -7.73 9.01 14.82
CA LYS A 157 -6.69 9.64 14.00
C LYS A 157 -6.41 8.86 12.70
N ASP A 158 -6.58 7.54 12.73
CA ASP A 158 -6.42 6.70 11.54
C ASP A 158 -7.61 6.88 10.59
N LEU A 159 -8.82 7.01 11.14
CA LEU A 159 -10.01 7.37 10.38
C LEU A 159 -9.92 8.79 9.78
N GLU A 160 -9.39 9.74 10.54
CA GLU A 160 -9.16 11.10 10.05
C GLU A 160 -8.10 11.11 8.94
N ALA A 161 -6.99 10.36 9.08
CA ALA A 161 -6.01 10.24 8.01
C ALA A 161 -6.63 9.65 6.73
N ALA A 162 -7.49 8.64 6.86
CA ALA A 162 -8.14 7.98 5.73
C ALA A 162 -9.16 8.86 4.98
N ASN A 163 -9.82 9.80 5.66
CA ASN A 163 -10.97 10.55 5.12
C ASN A 163 -10.79 12.08 5.07
N GLY A 164 -9.85 12.62 5.84
CA GLY A 164 -9.72 14.03 6.13
C GLY A 164 -8.91 14.82 5.10
N GLU A 165 -8.54 16.04 5.48
CA GLU A 165 -7.88 17.02 4.60
C GLU A 165 -6.56 16.50 4.01
N GLN A 166 -5.82 15.70 4.78
CA GLN A 166 -4.57 15.10 4.34
C GLN A 166 -4.76 14.17 3.12
N ARG A 167 -5.84 13.38 3.10
CA ARG A 167 -6.17 12.54 1.94
C ARG A 167 -6.55 13.38 0.72
N VAL A 168 -7.21 14.52 0.93
CA VAL A 168 -7.57 15.46 -0.16
C VAL A 168 -6.32 16.13 -0.73
N LEU A 169 -5.42 16.60 0.13
CA LEU A 169 -4.15 17.22 -0.27
C LEU A 169 -3.29 16.27 -1.13
N ALA A 170 -3.28 14.98 -0.78
CA ALA A 170 -2.53 13.97 -1.51
C ALA A 170 -2.92 13.83 -2.99
N GLU A 171 -4.17 14.17 -3.38
CA GLU A 171 -4.58 14.16 -4.79
C GLU A 171 -3.70 15.07 -5.65
N GLY A 172 -3.25 16.20 -5.09
CA GLY A 172 -2.29 17.10 -5.74
C GLY A 172 -1.04 16.35 -6.18
N TYR A 173 -0.42 15.62 -5.26
CA TYR A 173 0.89 14.98 -5.44
C TYR A 173 0.82 13.75 -6.34
N PHE A 174 -0.19 12.91 -6.14
CA PHE A 174 -0.25 11.57 -6.70
C PHE A 174 -1.20 11.42 -7.89
N GLU A 175 -2.14 12.36 -8.09
CA GLU A 175 -3.24 12.15 -9.05
C GLU A 175 -3.34 13.28 -10.11
N ASN A 176 -2.93 14.51 -9.79
CA ASN A 176 -3.06 15.69 -10.66
C ASN A 176 -2.01 15.80 -11.78
N GLY A 177 -1.51 14.67 -12.29
CA GLY A 177 -0.78 14.64 -13.58
C GLY A 177 0.65 15.17 -13.52
N SER A 178 1.30 15.13 -12.35
CA SER A 178 2.74 15.37 -12.29
C SER A 178 3.49 14.32 -13.12
N PRO A 179 4.61 14.66 -13.78
CA PRO A 179 5.39 13.68 -14.54
C PRO A 179 5.78 12.45 -13.71
N ARG A 180 6.04 12.64 -12.42
CA ARG A 180 6.35 11.52 -11.51
C ARG A 180 5.11 10.65 -11.26
N ALA A 181 3.98 11.24 -10.91
CA ALA A 181 2.74 10.50 -10.68
C ALA A 181 2.30 9.70 -11.92
N ASP A 182 2.37 10.31 -13.10
CA ASP A 182 2.05 9.66 -14.36
C ASP A 182 3.03 8.53 -14.68
N ALA A 183 4.33 8.72 -14.42
CA ALA A 183 5.33 7.67 -14.57
C ALA A 183 5.05 6.49 -13.62
N GLY A 184 4.70 6.75 -12.37
CA GLY A 184 4.30 5.72 -11.40
C GLY A 184 3.07 4.94 -11.85
N ALA A 185 2.05 5.62 -12.36
CA ALA A 185 0.84 4.98 -12.90
C ALA A 185 1.14 4.13 -14.15
N MET A 186 2.00 4.62 -15.06
CA MET A 186 2.44 3.86 -16.24
C MET A 186 3.30 2.65 -15.87
N MET A 187 4.20 2.77 -14.88
CA MET A 187 4.98 1.65 -14.35
C MET A 187 4.09 0.60 -13.69
N SER A 188 3.10 0.99 -12.88
CA SER A 188 2.10 0.06 -12.32
C SER A 188 1.37 -0.71 -13.43
N ARG A 189 0.98 -0.04 -14.52
CA ARG A 189 0.39 -0.72 -15.69
C ARG A 189 1.34 -1.74 -16.33
N LEU A 190 2.61 -1.39 -16.53
CA LEU A 190 3.62 -2.32 -17.07
C LEU A 190 3.81 -3.54 -16.16
N ILE A 191 3.90 -3.32 -14.85
CA ILE A 191 4.04 -4.37 -13.83
C ILE A 191 2.88 -5.35 -13.94
N ASN A 192 1.64 -4.87 -14.05
CA ASN A 192 0.44 -5.72 -14.15
C ASN A 192 0.28 -6.47 -15.48
N LEU A 193 1.03 -6.10 -16.53
CA LEU A 193 1.08 -6.86 -17.79
C LEU A 193 2.16 -7.96 -17.77
N LEU A 194 2.93 -8.04 -16.69
CA LEU A 194 3.96 -9.05 -16.49
C LEU A 194 3.46 -10.09 -15.46
N PRO A 195 3.85 -11.36 -15.61
CA PRO A 195 3.44 -12.42 -14.68
C PRO A 195 3.80 -12.06 -13.23
N ALA A 196 2.87 -12.30 -12.30
CA ALA A 196 3.12 -12.04 -10.88
C ALA A 196 4.32 -12.84 -10.33
N GLY A 197 4.52 -14.06 -10.84
CA GLY A 197 5.64 -14.94 -10.50
C GLY A 197 6.54 -15.29 -11.69
N GLY A 198 7.75 -15.77 -11.40
CA GLY A 198 8.66 -16.31 -12.42
C GLY A 198 9.29 -15.24 -13.34
N TYR A 199 9.72 -15.68 -14.52
CA TYR A 199 10.35 -14.85 -15.53
C TYR A 199 9.42 -14.63 -16.72
N ALA A 200 9.28 -13.38 -17.16
CA ALA A 200 8.65 -13.08 -18.43
C ALA A 200 9.51 -13.62 -19.58
N ALA A 201 8.90 -14.41 -20.47
CA ALA A 201 9.55 -14.87 -21.70
C ALA A 201 9.99 -13.66 -22.56
N GLN A 202 11.05 -13.84 -23.36
CA GLN A 202 11.62 -12.75 -24.16
C GLN A 202 10.59 -12.00 -25.03
N PRO A 203 9.67 -12.68 -25.76
CA PRO A 203 8.66 -11.97 -26.54
C PRO A 203 7.74 -11.08 -25.69
N LEU A 204 7.43 -11.48 -24.46
CA LEU A 204 6.63 -10.66 -23.54
C LEU A 204 7.45 -9.46 -23.03
N ARG A 205 8.72 -9.69 -22.69
CA ARG A 205 9.62 -8.58 -22.30
C ARG A 205 9.77 -7.55 -23.40
N ASP A 206 9.89 -7.98 -24.66
CA ASP A 206 10.02 -7.08 -25.81
C ASP A 206 8.71 -6.33 -26.13
N GLY A 207 7.56 -6.99 -25.92
CA GLY A 207 6.25 -6.47 -26.32
C GLY A 207 5.46 -5.72 -25.25
N VAL A 208 5.83 -5.82 -23.96
CA VAL A 208 5.00 -5.28 -22.86
C VAL A 208 4.83 -3.76 -22.94
N TRP A 209 5.86 -3.03 -23.38
CA TRP A 209 5.73 -1.60 -23.61
C TRP A 209 4.67 -1.28 -24.67
N GLY A 210 4.70 -1.97 -25.82
CA GLY A 210 3.71 -1.78 -26.89
C GLY A 210 2.28 -2.05 -26.43
N LYS A 211 2.09 -3.05 -25.55
CA LYS A 211 0.78 -3.35 -24.94
C LYS A 211 0.32 -2.26 -23.96
N ALA A 212 1.24 -1.72 -23.15
CA ALA A 212 0.92 -0.67 -22.19
C ALA A 212 0.66 0.69 -22.86
N ALA A 213 1.44 1.01 -23.89
CA ALA A 213 1.57 2.32 -24.53
C ALA A 213 0.78 2.44 -25.85
N SER A 214 -0.45 1.91 -25.91
CA SER A 214 -1.30 2.14 -27.09
C SER A 214 -1.62 3.64 -27.24
N PRO A 215 -1.85 4.16 -28.46
CA PRO A 215 -2.14 5.57 -28.68
C PRO A 215 -3.28 6.11 -27.81
N THR A 216 -4.31 5.30 -27.57
CA THR A 216 -5.42 5.64 -26.67
C THR A 216 -4.97 5.69 -25.21
N SER A 217 -4.15 4.74 -24.76
CA SER A 217 -3.65 4.70 -23.37
C SER A 217 -2.74 5.89 -23.07
N LEU A 218 -1.87 6.27 -24.01
CA LEU A 218 -0.91 7.36 -23.83
C LEU A 218 -1.57 8.72 -23.63
N LYS A 219 -2.79 8.93 -24.13
CA LYS A 219 -3.54 10.18 -23.90
C LYS A 219 -3.88 10.42 -22.42
N ALA A 220 -3.81 9.39 -21.58
CA ALA A 220 -4.09 9.50 -20.15
C ALA A 220 -2.90 10.00 -19.32
N PHE A 221 -1.72 10.17 -19.94
CA PHE A 221 -0.46 10.50 -19.26
C PHE A 221 0.23 11.69 -19.93
N SER A 222 0.98 12.47 -19.13
CA SER A 222 1.85 13.52 -19.64
C SER A 222 3.03 12.95 -20.45
N PRO A 223 3.53 13.66 -21.49
CA PRO A 223 4.71 13.25 -22.25
C PRO A 223 5.94 12.95 -21.37
N ALA A 224 6.21 13.81 -20.38
CA ALA A 224 7.33 13.62 -19.46
C ALA A 224 7.14 12.41 -18.53
N GLY A 225 5.89 12.09 -18.13
CA GLY A 225 5.60 10.87 -17.38
C GLY A 225 5.80 9.61 -18.22
N ILE A 226 5.42 9.65 -19.49
CA ILE A 226 5.65 8.56 -20.45
C ILE A 226 7.15 8.33 -20.64
N GLU A 227 7.93 9.39 -20.88
CA GLU A 227 9.38 9.31 -21.06
C GLU A 227 10.06 8.70 -19.82
N LYS A 228 9.72 9.16 -18.63
CA LYS A 228 10.31 8.64 -17.39
C LYS A 228 9.94 7.17 -17.12
N ALA A 229 8.72 6.76 -17.47
CA ALA A 229 8.32 5.35 -17.43
C ALA A 229 9.09 4.51 -18.46
N ARG A 230 9.33 5.08 -19.65
CA ARG A 230 10.09 4.44 -20.73
C ARG A 230 11.54 4.18 -20.31
N GLU A 231 12.19 5.17 -19.73
CA GLU A 231 13.56 5.05 -19.23
C GLU A 231 13.72 3.92 -18.21
N ALA A 232 12.77 3.81 -17.27
CA ALA A 232 12.78 2.73 -16.28
C ALA A 232 12.58 1.36 -16.95
N TYR A 233 11.64 1.26 -17.89
CA TYR A 233 11.42 0.04 -18.66
C TYR A 233 12.66 -0.37 -19.46
N ASP A 234 13.27 0.54 -20.23
CA ASP A 234 14.44 0.23 -21.06
C ASP A 234 15.63 -0.20 -20.19
N ARG A 235 15.86 0.47 -19.06
CA ARG A 235 16.88 0.06 -18.07
C ARG A 235 16.61 -1.34 -17.51
N CYS A 236 15.39 -1.60 -17.06
CA CYS A 236 15.02 -2.89 -16.47
C CYS A 236 15.04 -4.03 -17.49
N LYS A 237 14.64 -3.75 -18.73
CA LYS A 237 14.73 -4.70 -19.84
C LYS A 237 16.18 -5.05 -20.15
N ALA A 238 17.06 -4.04 -20.23
CA ALA A 238 18.48 -4.26 -20.46
C ALA A 238 19.11 -5.18 -19.40
N TYR A 239 18.73 -5.06 -18.13
CA TYR A 239 19.18 -6.00 -17.10
C TYR A 239 18.69 -7.43 -17.33
N GLY A 240 17.42 -7.60 -17.71
CA GLY A 240 16.87 -8.92 -18.02
C GLY A 240 17.53 -9.58 -19.23
N ASP A 241 17.86 -8.80 -20.26
CA ASP A 241 18.46 -9.32 -21.49
C ASP A 241 19.95 -9.64 -21.35
N GLN A 242 20.65 -8.97 -20.43
CA GLN A 242 22.04 -9.29 -20.05
C GLN A 242 22.15 -10.54 -19.18
N GLY A 243 21.03 -11.22 -18.88
CA GLY A 243 21.03 -12.46 -18.09
C GLY A 243 21.26 -12.25 -16.60
N TYR A 244 21.18 -11.01 -16.11
CA TYR A 244 21.12 -10.79 -14.66
C TYR A 244 19.89 -11.50 -14.10
N LYS A 245 20.02 -12.07 -12.89
CA LYS A 245 18.91 -12.75 -12.20
C LYS A 245 17.78 -11.78 -11.77
N VAL A 246 17.72 -10.57 -12.33
CA VAL A 246 16.72 -9.56 -12.07
C VAL A 246 15.52 -9.79 -12.99
N ARG A 247 14.35 -9.98 -12.40
CA ARG A 247 13.08 -10.08 -13.14
C ARG A 247 12.69 -8.69 -13.62
N LEU A 248 12.28 -8.53 -14.88
CA LEU A 248 11.79 -7.25 -15.43
C LEU A 248 10.72 -6.64 -14.52
N ARG A 249 9.77 -7.45 -14.05
CA ARG A 249 8.72 -7.04 -13.10
C ARG A 249 9.30 -6.47 -11.81
N GLY A 250 10.18 -7.22 -11.12
CA GLY A 250 10.78 -6.77 -9.86
C GLY A 250 11.65 -5.52 -10.00
N CYS A 251 12.34 -5.34 -11.13
CA CYS A 251 13.07 -4.11 -11.40
C CYS A 251 12.13 -2.90 -11.57
N LEU A 252 11.00 -3.10 -12.24
CA LEU A 252 9.97 -2.07 -12.40
C LEU A 252 9.30 -1.74 -11.06
N GLU A 253 9.00 -2.75 -10.24
CA GLU A 253 8.46 -2.57 -8.88
C GLU A 253 9.42 -1.73 -8.02
N ASN A 254 10.73 -2.03 -8.05
CA ASN A 254 11.73 -1.22 -7.33
C ASN A 254 11.80 0.23 -7.86
N SER A 255 11.80 0.40 -9.19
CA SER A 255 11.85 1.73 -9.81
C SER A 255 10.59 2.55 -9.49
N HIS A 256 9.44 1.87 -9.38
CA HIS A 256 8.17 2.45 -8.96
C HIS A 256 8.23 2.87 -7.49
N ASP A 257 8.66 1.98 -6.59
CA ASP A 257 8.76 2.26 -5.16
C ASP A 257 9.70 3.45 -4.86
N GLU A 258 10.84 3.54 -5.53
CA GLU A 258 11.75 4.69 -5.42
C GLU A 258 11.06 6.00 -5.80
N LEU A 259 10.34 6.00 -6.92
CA LEU A 259 9.59 7.17 -7.39
C LEU A 259 8.51 7.56 -6.39
N MET A 260 7.76 6.59 -5.89
CA MET A 260 6.64 6.82 -4.98
C MET A 260 7.12 7.32 -3.62
N LYS A 261 8.27 6.85 -3.11
CA LYS A 261 8.90 7.40 -1.89
C LYS A 261 9.21 8.89 -2.05
N ILE A 262 9.84 9.29 -3.15
CA ILE A 262 10.16 10.69 -3.42
C ILE A 262 8.89 11.57 -3.46
N LEU A 263 7.79 11.06 -4.04
CA LEU A 263 6.52 11.78 -4.03
C LEU A 263 5.93 11.88 -2.62
N ASN A 264 6.07 10.83 -1.83
CA ASN A 264 5.57 10.77 -0.46
C ASN A 264 6.35 11.70 0.49
N ASP A 265 7.67 11.78 0.34
CA ASP A 265 8.52 12.70 1.10
C ASP A 265 8.10 14.15 0.82
N LYS A 266 7.89 14.51 -0.45
CA LYS A 266 7.40 15.84 -0.83
C LYS A 266 6.02 16.16 -0.23
N TYR A 267 5.14 15.16 -0.20
CA TYR A 267 3.82 15.27 0.38
C TYR A 267 3.91 15.53 1.89
N TRP A 268 4.75 14.79 2.62
CA TRP A 268 4.97 14.99 4.05
C TRP A 268 5.61 16.34 4.39
N ASP A 269 6.58 16.78 3.57
CA ASP A 269 7.22 18.09 3.72
C ASP A 269 6.25 19.27 3.48
N GLY A 270 5.04 19.00 2.96
CA GLY A 270 4.09 20.03 2.56
C GLY A 270 4.60 20.89 1.39
N SER A 271 5.63 20.43 0.68
CA SER A 271 6.26 21.14 -0.43
C SER A 271 5.38 21.08 -1.69
N ALA A 272 4.36 21.94 -1.74
CA ALA A 272 3.54 22.09 -2.93
C ALA A 272 4.37 22.73 -4.05
N GLY A 273 4.71 21.96 -5.08
CA GLY A 273 5.46 22.46 -6.23
C GLY A 273 5.70 21.36 -7.27
N PHE A 274 5.04 21.51 -8.42
CA PHE A 274 5.20 20.65 -9.61
C PHE A 274 6.21 21.26 -10.57
#